data_AF-A0A955GBE6-F1
#
_entry.id   AF-A0A955GBE6-F1
#
_cell.length_a   1.000
_cell.length_b   1.000
_cell.length_c   1.000
_cell.angle_alpha   90.00
_cell.angle_beta   90.00
_cell.angle_gamma   90.00
#
_symmetry.space_group_name_H-M   'P 1'
#
loop_
_entity.id
_entity.type
_entity.pdbx_description
1 polymer ?
#
loop_
_entity_poly.entity_id
_entity_poly.type
_entity_poly.pdbx_seq_one_letter_code
_entity_poly.pdbx_strand_id
1 'polypeptide(L)'
;MANDDNDDSLLNDPQQIVSDDDFAEPDFDELEEEDTSEDVLNSGQYLDDISDDSVRLHLREIGKIPLLNAEEELALAQKVVAGDKRAKDKMAEANMRLVVSIAKRYSGRGLDFLDLIQEGHTGLLRAVEKFDPDKGFKFSTYATWWIRQAITRAIADQARTIRIPVHMVETINKLLRTQRRMTQELNREPSIEELAKELEMEPEKVEHV
;
A
#
# COMPACT_ATOMS: atom_id res chain seq x y z
N MET A 1 14.70 -26.46 41.84
CA MET A 1 13.57 -25.81 42.55
C MET A 1 13.68 -24.34 42.20
N ALA A 2 12.99 -23.94 41.13
CA ALA A 2 11.63 -23.37 41.13
C ALA A 2 11.71 -21.89 41.54
N ASN A 3 11.66 -20.94 40.58
CA ASN A 3 10.48 -20.37 39.89
C ASN A 3 9.47 -19.70 40.82
N ASP A 4 9.00 -18.53 40.36
CA ASP A 4 7.70 -17.89 40.65
C ASP A 4 7.54 -17.26 42.06
N ASP A 5 6.98 -16.07 42.27
CA ASP A 5 6.00 -15.24 41.54
C ASP A 5 6.26 -13.76 41.91
N ASN A 6 6.16 -12.77 41.01
CA ASN A 6 4.92 -12.05 40.62
C ASN A 6 4.23 -11.37 41.84
N ASP A 7 3.74 -10.13 41.82
CA ASP A 7 3.16 -9.34 40.73
C ASP A 7 2.90 -7.90 41.25
N ASP A 8 2.67 -7.01 40.30
CA ASP A 8 1.69 -5.93 40.34
C ASP A 8 2.15 -4.49 40.58
N SER A 9 2.62 -3.87 39.50
CA SER A 9 2.15 -2.52 39.16
C SER A 9 2.10 -2.34 37.64
N LEU A 10 1.08 -2.93 37.01
CA LEU A 10 0.65 -2.61 35.66
C LEU A 10 0.00 -1.21 35.65
N LEU A 11 0.77 -0.17 35.37
CA LEU A 11 0.24 1.08 34.85
C LEU A 11 0.65 1.21 33.39
N ASN A 12 -0.29 0.80 32.56
CA ASN A 12 -0.34 0.87 31.12
C ASN A 12 -0.23 2.33 30.65
N ASP A 13 0.90 2.71 30.07
CA ASP A 13 1.10 4.00 29.40
C ASP A 13 0.83 3.81 27.89
N PRO A 14 -0.25 4.36 27.31
CA PRO A 14 -0.65 4.07 25.93
C PRO A 14 0.13 4.87 24.87
N GLN A 15 1.36 5.31 25.17
CA GLN A 15 2.23 6.00 24.21
C GLN A 15 3.44 5.13 23.79
N GLN A 16 3.19 3.98 23.18
CA GLN A 16 4.11 3.49 22.16
C GLN A 16 3.71 4.11 20.83
N ILE A 17 4.27 5.29 20.59
CA ILE A 17 4.35 5.95 19.30
C ILE A 17 5.05 4.96 18.36
N VAL A 18 4.27 4.35 17.48
CA VAL A 18 4.78 3.75 16.24
C VAL A 18 5.58 4.85 15.54
N SER A 19 6.89 4.68 15.45
CA SER A 19 7.76 5.56 14.67
C SER A 19 7.35 5.46 13.21
N ASP A 20 6.69 6.52 12.71
CA ASP A 20 6.20 6.69 11.34
C ASP A 20 7.34 6.87 10.29
N ASP A 21 8.61 6.61 10.64
CA ASP A 21 9.78 7.09 9.88
C ASP A 21 10.60 5.98 9.16
N ASP A 22 10.17 4.71 9.20
CA ASP A 22 10.97 3.58 8.70
C ASP A 22 10.33 2.78 7.54
N PHE A 23 9.31 3.31 6.88
CA PHE A 23 8.91 2.77 5.57
C PHE A 23 9.64 3.55 4.49
N ALA A 24 10.69 2.96 3.92
CA ALA A 24 11.33 3.50 2.73
C ALA A 24 10.26 3.76 1.66
N GLU A 25 9.98 5.04 1.42
CA GLU A 25 9.01 5.46 0.42
C GLU A 25 9.33 4.75 -0.91
N PRO A 26 8.32 4.19 -1.61
CA PRO A 26 8.49 3.98 -3.03
C PRO A 26 8.81 5.33 -3.64
N ASP A 27 9.86 5.36 -4.47
CA ASP A 27 10.39 6.58 -5.09
C ASP A 27 9.24 7.43 -5.65
N PHE A 28 9.12 8.65 -5.14
CA PHE A 28 8.07 9.61 -5.51
C PHE A 28 8.15 9.94 -7.01
N ASP A 29 9.36 9.87 -7.58
CA ASP A 29 9.66 10.27 -8.96
C ASP A 29 9.24 9.21 -10.00
N GLU A 30 9.03 7.95 -9.63
CA GLU A 30 8.55 6.90 -10.57
C GLU A 30 7.03 6.96 -10.82
N LEU A 31 6.30 7.83 -10.11
CA LEU A 31 4.83 7.81 -10.01
C LEU A 31 4.14 9.06 -10.58
N GLU A 32 4.87 10.13 -10.91
CA GLU A 32 4.28 11.34 -11.51
C GLU A 32 3.99 11.20 -13.02
N GLU A 33 4.65 10.29 -13.74
CA GLU A 33 4.52 10.23 -15.21
C GLU A 33 3.22 9.60 -15.74
N GLU A 34 2.37 8.98 -14.91
CA GLU A 34 1.16 8.28 -15.37
C GLU A 34 -0.17 8.80 -14.77
N ASP A 35 -0.17 9.95 -14.07
CA ASP A 35 -1.39 10.46 -13.41
C ASP A 35 -2.29 11.33 -14.32
N THR A 36 -2.45 10.94 -15.60
CA THR A 36 -3.56 11.43 -16.44
C THR A 36 -4.76 10.50 -16.25
N SER A 37 -5.65 10.92 -15.34
CA SER A 37 -6.96 10.31 -15.04
C SER A 37 -7.90 10.02 -16.24
N GLU A 38 -7.50 10.34 -17.47
CA GLU A 38 -8.27 10.10 -18.70
C GLU A 38 -7.98 8.74 -19.36
N ASP A 39 -6.82 8.11 -19.14
CA ASP A 39 -6.48 6.83 -19.82
C ASP A 39 -7.02 5.58 -19.10
N VAL A 40 -7.53 5.73 -17.87
CA VAL A 40 -8.04 4.61 -17.05
C VAL A 40 -9.41 4.09 -17.53
N LEU A 41 -10.09 4.82 -18.44
CA LEU A 41 -11.45 4.48 -18.88
C LEU A 41 -11.53 3.59 -20.12
N ASN A 42 -10.42 3.09 -20.67
CA ASN A 42 -10.49 2.06 -21.71
C ASN A 42 -10.79 0.67 -21.12
N SER A 43 -11.99 0.54 -20.54
CA SER A 43 -12.56 -0.67 -19.93
C SER A 43 -12.73 -1.84 -20.91
N GLY A 44 -12.52 -1.62 -22.22
CA GLY A 44 -12.79 -2.62 -23.26
C GLY A 44 -11.67 -3.63 -23.51
N GLN A 45 -10.41 -3.30 -23.24
CA GLN A 45 -9.27 -4.14 -23.67
C GLN A 45 -8.70 -5.08 -22.60
N TYR A 46 -8.95 -4.82 -21.32
CA TYR A 46 -8.42 -5.64 -20.21
C TYR A 46 -9.43 -6.63 -19.61
N LEU A 47 -10.70 -6.57 -20.02
CA LEU A 47 -11.68 -7.55 -19.54
C LEU A 47 -11.33 -8.97 -20.00
N ASP A 48 -10.66 -9.12 -21.15
CA ASP A 48 -10.37 -10.41 -21.76
C ASP A 48 -9.20 -11.19 -21.13
N ASP A 49 -8.31 -10.52 -20.37
CA ASP A 49 -7.08 -11.13 -19.85
C ASP A 49 -7.21 -11.63 -18.39
N ILE A 50 -8.35 -11.36 -17.74
CA ILE A 50 -8.66 -11.87 -16.40
C ILE A 50 -9.63 -13.05 -16.55
N SER A 51 -9.11 -14.27 -16.40
CA SER A 51 -9.86 -15.52 -16.54
C SER A 51 -10.75 -15.86 -15.34
N ASP A 52 -10.78 -15.02 -14.30
CA ASP A 52 -11.58 -15.25 -13.10
C ASP A 52 -12.92 -14.49 -13.13
N ASP A 53 -14.01 -15.26 -13.15
CA ASP A 53 -15.38 -14.75 -13.07
C ASP A 53 -15.62 -13.94 -11.78
N SER A 54 -14.87 -14.22 -10.72
CA SER A 54 -14.99 -13.53 -9.42
C SER A 54 -14.52 -12.08 -9.50
N VAL A 55 -13.39 -11.83 -10.17
CA VAL A 55 -12.88 -10.47 -10.41
C VAL A 55 -13.85 -9.68 -11.28
N ARG A 56 -14.34 -10.29 -12.36
CA ARG A 56 -15.29 -9.63 -13.27
C ARG A 56 -16.59 -9.26 -12.57
N LEU A 57 -17.12 -10.14 -11.71
CA LEU A 57 -18.30 -9.88 -10.91
C LEU A 57 -18.07 -8.66 -9.99
N HIS A 58 -16.95 -8.66 -9.27
CA HIS A 58 -16.60 -7.59 -8.35
C HIS A 58 -16.45 -6.23 -9.07
N LEU A 59 -15.72 -6.18 -10.19
CA LEU A 59 -15.55 -4.97 -11.00
C LEU A 59 -16.90 -4.42 -11.51
N ARG A 60 -17.83 -5.32 -11.87
CA ARG A 60 -19.18 -4.92 -12.29
C ARG A 60 -19.99 -4.35 -11.13
N GLU A 61 -19.82 -4.85 -9.91
CA GLU A 61 -20.52 -4.35 -8.73
C GLU A 61 -20.08 -2.94 -8.35
N ILE A 62 -18.76 -2.72 -8.24
CA ILE A 62 -18.23 -1.39 -7.92
C ILE A 62 -18.51 -0.37 -9.03
N GLY A 63 -18.60 -0.83 -10.29
CA GLY A 63 -18.90 0.03 -11.44
C GLY A 63 -20.34 0.57 -11.45
N LYS A 64 -21.26 -0.01 -10.68
CA LYS A 64 -22.64 0.49 -10.53
C LYS A 64 -22.73 1.68 -9.58
N ILE A 65 -21.71 1.89 -8.74
CA ILE A 65 -21.71 2.93 -7.72
C ILE A 65 -21.34 4.26 -8.40
N PRO A 66 -22.17 5.32 -8.28
CA PRO A 66 -21.88 6.60 -8.87
C PRO A 66 -20.68 7.26 -8.20
N LEU A 67 -19.87 7.95 -9.00
CA LEU A 67 -18.78 8.78 -8.50
C LEU A 67 -19.34 10.00 -7.76
N LEU A 68 -18.66 10.39 -6.69
CA LEU A 68 -19.00 11.61 -5.96
C LEU A 68 -18.46 12.83 -6.69
N ASN A 69 -19.20 13.93 -6.61
CA ASN A 69 -18.65 15.24 -6.93
C ASN A 69 -17.93 15.85 -5.71
N ALA A 70 -17.20 16.95 -5.91
CA ALA A 70 -16.41 17.57 -4.84
C ALA A 70 -17.27 18.09 -3.66
N GLU A 71 -18.49 18.57 -3.93
CA GLU A 71 -19.40 19.05 -2.87
C GLU A 71 -19.95 17.89 -2.04
N GLU A 72 -20.30 16.78 -2.69
CA GLU A 72 -20.77 15.55 -2.05
C GLU A 72 -19.66 14.89 -1.22
N GLU A 73 -18.43 14.88 -1.72
CA GLU A 73 -17.25 14.40 -1.01
C GLU A 73 -17.03 15.18 0.28
N LEU A 74 -17.07 16.52 0.22
CA LEU A 74 -16.95 17.38 1.39
C LEU A 74 -18.10 17.16 2.39
N ALA A 75 -19.33 17.08 1.90
CA ALA A 75 -20.51 16.87 2.75
C ALA A 75 -20.50 15.48 3.43
N LEU A 76 -19.98 14.45 2.76
CA LEU A 76 -19.78 13.14 3.35
C LEU A 76 -18.64 13.15 4.36
N ALA A 77 -17.49 13.75 4.02
CA ALA A 77 -16.34 13.86 4.92
C ALA A 77 -16.72 14.56 6.24
N GLN A 78 -17.49 15.65 6.19
CA GLN A 78 -17.98 16.33 7.40
C GLN A 78 -18.86 15.41 8.27
N LYS A 79 -19.71 14.59 7.67
CA LYS A 79 -20.53 13.62 8.39
C LYS A 79 -19.71 12.47 8.96
N VAL A 80 -18.65 12.04 8.27
CA VAL A 80 -17.70 11.04 8.75
C VAL A 80 -16.99 11.55 10.01
N VAL A 81 -16.51 12.80 9.99
CA VAL A 81 -15.90 13.45 11.17
C VAL A 81 -16.90 13.53 12.34
N ALA A 82 -18.19 13.74 12.05
CA ALA A 82 -19.26 13.70 13.04
C ALA A 82 -19.62 12.27 13.53
N GLY A 83 -18.95 11.22 13.04
CA GLY A 83 -19.16 9.83 13.44
C GLY A 83 -20.29 9.11 12.71
N ASP A 84 -20.80 9.63 11.59
CA ASP A 84 -21.83 8.97 10.80
C ASP A 84 -21.26 7.77 10.02
N LYS A 85 -21.56 6.57 10.52
CA LYS A 85 -21.15 5.31 9.89
C LYS A 85 -21.69 5.16 8.45
N ARG A 86 -22.90 5.63 8.16
CA ARG A 86 -23.45 5.52 6.80
C ARG A 86 -22.73 6.43 5.82
N ALA A 87 -22.30 7.60 6.28
CA ALA A 87 -21.49 8.50 5.46
C ALA A 87 -20.13 7.88 5.16
N LYS A 88 -19.52 7.21 6.14
CA LYS A 88 -18.25 6.49 5.99
C LYS A 88 -18.35 5.37 4.95
N ASP A 89 -19.36 4.52 5.08
CA ASP A 89 -19.58 3.39 4.15
C ASP A 89 -19.80 3.93 2.73
N LYS A 90 -20.64 4.97 2.57
CA LYS A 90 -20.90 5.59 1.26
C LYS A 90 -19.66 6.26 0.65
N MET A 91 -18.84 6.92 1.47
CA MET A 91 -17.61 7.55 1.01
C MET A 91 -16.58 6.51 0.57
N ALA A 92 -16.45 5.39 1.28
CA ALA A 92 -15.60 4.27 0.89
C ALA A 92 -16.10 3.61 -0.41
N GLU A 93 -17.38 3.30 -0.50
CA GLU A 93 -18.02 2.68 -1.67
C GLU A 93 -17.79 3.48 -2.96
N ALA A 94 -17.97 4.79 -2.92
CA ALA A 94 -17.77 5.64 -4.10
C ALA A 94 -16.30 5.67 -4.59
N ASN A 95 -15.35 5.37 -3.70
CA ASN A 95 -13.91 5.40 -3.99
C ASN A 95 -13.31 4.01 -4.23
N MET A 96 -14.11 2.93 -4.28
CA MET A 96 -13.60 1.58 -4.56
C MET A 96 -12.86 1.48 -5.91
N ARG A 97 -13.27 2.28 -6.90
CA ARG A 97 -12.61 2.32 -8.22
C ARG A 97 -11.16 2.81 -8.16
N LEU A 98 -10.85 3.73 -7.24
CA LEU A 98 -9.49 4.21 -7.01
C LEU A 98 -8.59 3.08 -6.48
N VAL A 99 -9.13 2.19 -5.64
CA VAL A 99 -8.38 1.04 -5.13
C VAL A 99 -7.97 0.11 -6.26
N VAL A 100 -8.89 -0.21 -7.18
CA VAL A 100 -8.60 -1.07 -8.33
C VAL A 100 -7.53 -0.48 -9.23
N SER A 101 -7.58 0.83 -9.53
CA SER A 101 -6.58 1.47 -10.38
C SER A 101 -5.18 1.45 -9.75
N ILE A 102 -5.09 1.61 -8.43
CA ILE A 102 -3.82 1.53 -7.69
C ILE A 102 -3.34 0.07 -7.63
N ALA A 103 -4.22 -0.86 -7.27
CA ALA A 103 -3.89 -2.28 -7.09
C ALA A 103 -3.38 -2.93 -8.37
N LYS A 104 -3.86 -2.48 -9.55
CA LYS A 104 -3.42 -2.99 -10.86
C LYS A 104 -1.89 -2.93 -11.04
N ARG A 105 -1.23 -1.92 -10.49
CA ARG A 105 0.25 -1.77 -10.57
C ARG A 105 1.02 -2.78 -9.70
N TYR A 106 0.34 -3.48 -8.80
CA TYR A 106 0.92 -4.44 -7.87
C TYR A 106 0.62 -5.89 -8.25
N SER A 107 -0.16 -6.12 -9.32
CA SER A 107 -0.46 -7.45 -9.85
C SER A 107 0.81 -8.21 -10.23
N GLY A 108 0.81 -9.53 -10.03
CA GLY A 108 1.95 -10.39 -10.35
C GLY A 108 3.11 -10.36 -9.33
N ARG A 109 2.94 -9.72 -8.18
CA ARG A 109 3.95 -9.66 -7.10
C ARG A 109 3.81 -10.74 -6.03
N GLY A 110 3.11 -11.83 -6.35
CA GLY A 110 2.95 -13.02 -5.49
C GLY A 110 1.65 -13.10 -4.70
N LEU A 111 0.80 -12.07 -4.73
CA LEU A 111 -0.58 -12.14 -4.24
C LEU A 111 -1.58 -12.11 -5.40
N ASP A 112 -2.76 -12.71 -5.18
CA ASP A 112 -3.86 -12.64 -6.13
C ASP A 112 -4.39 -11.21 -6.26
N PHE A 113 -4.93 -10.88 -7.44
CA PHE A 113 -5.44 -9.54 -7.69
C PHE A 113 -6.63 -9.18 -6.78
N LEU A 114 -7.51 -10.14 -6.45
CA LEU A 114 -8.58 -9.91 -5.49
C LEU A 114 -8.02 -9.60 -4.11
N ASP A 115 -7.00 -10.33 -3.67
CA ASP A 115 -6.37 -10.11 -2.36
C ASP A 115 -5.76 -8.70 -2.28
N LEU A 116 -5.09 -8.25 -3.34
CA LEU A 116 -4.57 -6.87 -3.43
C LEU A 116 -5.68 -5.82 -3.34
N ILE A 117 -6.81 -6.05 -4.02
CA ILE A 117 -7.97 -5.15 -3.95
C ILE A 117 -8.53 -5.11 -2.52
N GLN A 118 -8.67 -6.27 -1.87
CA GLN A 118 -9.21 -6.35 -0.51
C GLN A 118 -8.32 -5.67 0.53
N GLU A 119 -7.01 -5.82 0.43
CA GLU A 119 -6.05 -5.12 1.29
C GLU A 119 -6.07 -3.60 1.00
N GLY A 120 -6.17 -3.22 -0.27
CA GLY A 120 -6.37 -1.83 -0.68
C GLY A 120 -7.67 -1.22 -0.14
N HIS A 121 -8.78 -1.97 -0.10
CA HIS A 121 -10.03 -1.51 0.53
C HIS A 121 -9.87 -1.28 2.04
N THR A 122 -9.06 -2.10 2.71
CA THR A 122 -8.72 -1.89 4.12
C THR A 122 -7.91 -0.60 4.32
N GLY A 123 -6.97 -0.32 3.42
CA GLY A 123 -6.26 0.97 3.37
C GLY A 123 -7.20 2.16 3.13
N LEU A 124 -8.12 2.04 2.15
CA LEU A 124 -9.11 3.07 1.86
C LEU A 124 -10.00 3.36 3.07
N LEU A 125 -10.46 2.34 3.79
CA LEU A 125 -11.31 2.53 4.97
C LEU A 125 -10.58 3.35 6.06
N ARG A 126 -9.29 3.08 6.28
CA ARG A 126 -8.43 3.87 7.18
C ARG A 126 -8.25 5.29 6.69
N ALA A 127 -8.13 5.50 5.37
CA ALA A 127 -8.09 6.84 4.79
C ALA A 127 -9.37 7.61 5.08
N VAL A 128 -10.55 6.98 4.90
CA VAL A 128 -11.83 7.62 5.21
C VAL A 128 -11.94 7.99 6.69
N GLU A 129 -11.48 7.12 7.60
CA GLU A 129 -11.50 7.39 9.04
C GLU A 129 -10.62 8.57 9.46
N LYS A 130 -9.47 8.75 8.81
CA LYS A 130 -8.46 9.76 9.19
C LYS A 130 -8.46 11.00 8.31
N PHE A 131 -9.33 11.03 7.29
CA PHE A 131 -9.40 12.16 6.37
C PHE A 131 -9.92 13.40 7.08
N ASP A 132 -9.25 14.51 6.82
CA ASP A 132 -9.59 15.82 7.36
C ASP A 132 -9.98 16.75 6.20
N PRO A 133 -11.28 17.09 6.05
CA PRO A 133 -11.74 17.95 4.97
C PRO A 133 -11.27 19.41 5.11
N ASP A 134 -10.86 19.86 6.29
CA ASP A 134 -10.47 21.25 6.53
C ASP A 134 -9.07 21.56 5.97
N LYS A 135 -8.28 20.54 5.64
CA LYS A 135 -6.94 20.70 5.05
C LYS A 135 -6.94 21.13 3.58
N GLY A 136 -8.08 21.08 2.90
CA GLY A 136 -8.25 21.60 1.53
C GLY A 136 -7.62 20.76 0.41
N PHE A 137 -7.19 19.53 0.69
CA PHE A 137 -6.74 18.57 -0.33
C PHE A 137 -7.87 17.62 -0.73
N LYS A 138 -7.83 17.13 -1.97
CA LYS A 138 -8.78 16.10 -2.44
C LYS A 138 -8.59 14.81 -1.68
N PHE A 139 -9.68 14.09 -1.41
CA PHE A 139 -9.61 12.79 -0.74
C PHE A 139 -8.77 11.77 -1.52
N SER A 140 -8.85 11.77 -2.86
CA SER A 140 -8.10 10.83 -3.70
C SER A 140 -6.58 10.90 -3.47
N THR A 141 -6.02 12.10 -3.33
CA THR A 141 -4.61 12.32 -3.04
C THR A 141 -4.22 11.70 -1.69
N TYR A 142 -5.04 11.92 -0.66
CA TYR A 142 -4.82 11.36 0.67
C TYR A 142 -4.99 9.84 0.70
N ALA A 143 -6.04 9.34 0.06
CA ALA A 143 -6.37 7.91 0.03
C ALA A 143 -5.33 7.09 -0.71
N THR A 144 -4.71 7.64 -1.75
CA THR A 144 -3.68 6.96 -2.54
C THR A 144 -2.53 6.46 -1.66
N TRP A 145 -2.10 7.27 -0.68
CA TRP A 145 -1.06 6.90 0.27
C TRP A 145 -1.45 5.69 1.13
N TRP A 146 -2.62 5.72 1.73
CA TRP A 146 -3.12 4.63 2.58
C TRP A 146 -3.38 3.34 1.81
N ILE A 147 -3.92 3.44 0.59
CA ILE A 147 -4.17 2.28 -0.28
C ILE A 147 -2.83 1.65 -0.66
N ARG A 148 -1.86 2.46 -1.08
CA ARG A 148 -0.52 1.99 -1.44
C ARG A 148 0.14 1.28 -0.26
N GLN A 149 0.11 1.91 0.92
CA GLN A 149 0.72 1.37 2.12
C GLN A 149 0.09 0.04 2.54
N ALA A 150 -1.23 -0.08 2.47
CA ALA A 150 -1.90 -1.35 2.80
C ALA A 150 -1.49 -2.47 1.83
N ILE A 151 -1.44 -2.18 0.53
CA ILE A 151 -1.07 -3.16 -0.49
C ILE A 151 0.39 -3.58 -0.37
N THR A 152 1.33 -2.64 -0.23
CA THR A 152 2.77 -2.96 -0.07
C THR A 152 3.02 -3.76 1.20
N ARG A 153 2.34 -3.40 2.30
CA ARG A 153 2.41 -4.13 3.56
C ARG A 153 1.90 -5.56 3.41
N ALA A 154 0.75 -5.75 2.77
CA ALA A 154 0.19 -7.08 2.54
C ALA A 154 1.11 -7.97 1.70
N ILE A 155 1.70 -7.43 0.63
CA ILE A 155 2.68 -8.15 -0.20
C ILE A 155 3.87 -8.59 0.65
N ALA A 156 4.42 -7.70 1.49
CA ALA A 156 5.56 -8.04 2.33
C ALA A 156 5.23 -9.13 3.36
N ASP A 157 4.02 -9.13 3.92
CA ASP A 157 3.61 -10.08 4.96
C ASP A 157 3.11 -11.43 4.41
N GLN A 158 2.50 -11.46 3.21
CA GLN A 158 1.72 -12.61 2.73
C GLN A 158 2.19 -13.19 1.38
N ALA A 159 2.93 -12.45 0.54
CA ALA A 159 3.24 -12.91 -0.83
C ALA A 159 4.23 -14.09 -0.91
N ARG A 160 4.87 -14.45 0.20
CA ARG A 160 5.86 -15.53 0.28
C ARG A 160 5.25 -16.71 1.04
N THR A 161 5.47 -17.93 0.53
CA THR A 161 5.07 -19.17 1.22
C THR A 161 5.67 -19.27 2.63
N ILE A 162 6.91 -18.81 2.79
CA ILE A 162 7.58 -18.68 4.09
C ILE A 162 7.67 -17.19 4.40
N ARG A 163 7.06 -16.78 5.50
CA ARG A 163 6.99 -15.37 5.90
C ARG A 163 8.38 -14.83 6.21
N ILE A 164 8.73 -13.72 5.56
CA ILE A 164 9.94 -12.95 5.83
C ILE A 164 9.52 -11.68 6.59
N PRO A 165 10.21 -11.28 7.66
CA PRO A 165 9.93 -10.02 8.35
C PRO A 165 10.07 -8.80 7.42
N VAL A 166 9.28 -7.74 7.66
CA VAL A 166 9.21 -6.59 6.74
C VAL A 166 10.53 -5.83 6.59
N HIS A 167 11.30 -5.65 7.66
CA HIS A 167 12.62 -5.03 7.58
C HIS A 167 13.61 -5.80 6.67
N MET A 168 13.45 -7.13 6.57
CA MET A 168 14.24 -7.94 5.64
C MET A 168 13.76 -7.74 4.21
N VAL A 169 12.44 -7.62 3.98
CA VAL A 169 11.89 -7.31 2.65
C VAL A 169 12.34 -5.93 2.16
N GLU A 170 12.38 -4.93 3.05
CA GLU A 170 12.91 -3.60 2.76
C GLU A 170 14.39 -3.66 2.39
N THR A 171 15.20 -4.42 3.15
CA THR A 171 16.62 -4.64 2.87
C THR A 171 16.81 -5.28 1.49
N ILE A 172 16.03 -6.31 1.15
CA ILE A 172 16.05 -6.97 -0.15
C ILE A 172 15.70 -5.98 -1.27
N ASN A 173 14.63 -5.19 -1.10
CA ASN A 173 14.22 -4.22 -2.11
C ASN A 173 15.27 -3.12 -2.32
N LYS A 174 15.89 -2.63 -1.24
CA LYS A 174 16.98 -1.65 -1.31
C LYS A 174 18.19 -2.22 -2.05
N LEU A 175 18.58 -3.46 -1.74
CA LEU A 175 19.65 -4.17 -2.45
C LEU A 175 19.34 -4.29 -3.95
N LEU A 176 18.14 -4.76 -4.31
CA LEU A 176 17.73 -4.90 -5.71
C LEU A 176 17.70 -3.56 -6.46
N ARG A 177 17.27 -2.47 -5.82
CA ARG A 177 17.29 -1.12 -6.41
C ARG A 177 18.72 -0.65 -6.67
N THR A 178 19.59 -0.75 -5.66
CA THR A 178 21.01 -0.39 -5.79
C THR A 178 21.71 -1.23 -6.86
N GLN A 179 21.46 -2.53 -6.88
CA GLN A 179 22.00 -3.43 -7.90
C GLN A 179 21.60 -2.98 -9.31
N ARG A 180 20.32 -2.69 -9.56
CA ARG A 180 19.84 -2.21 -10.87
C ARG A 180 20.50 -0.89 -11.28
N ARG A 181 20.58 0.07 -10.35
CA ARG A 181 21.24 1.37 -10.59
C ARG A 181 22.72 1.17 -10.97
N MET A 182 23.45 0.39 -10.18
CA MET A 182 24.87 0.12 -10.44
C MET A 182 25.09 -0.69 -11.72
N THR A 183 24.20 -1.61 -12.06
CA THR A 183 24.26 -2.32 -13.34
C THR A 183 24.15 -1.35 -14.53
N GLN A 184 23.28 -0.34 -14.43
CA GLN A 184 23.13 0.68 -15.45
C GLN A 184 24.35 1.61 -15.55
N GLU A 185 24.95 1.99 -14.42
CA GLU A 185 26.14 2.85 -14.38
C GLU A 185 27.42 2.13 -14.84
N LEU A 186 27.61 0.88 -14.41
CA LEU A 186 28.83 0.11 -14.66
C LEU A 186 28.78 -0.69 -15.97
N ASN A 187 27.60 -0.81 -16.60
CA ASN A 187 27.33 -1.70 -17.74
C ASN A 187 27.79 -3.17 -17.49
N ARG A 188 27.77 -3.60 -16.22
CA ARG A 188 28.06 -4.97 -15.77
C ARG A 188 27.35 -5.22 -14.44
N GLU A 189 27.24 -6.48 -14.04
CA GLU A 189 26.77 -6.79 -12.69
C GLU A 189 27.78 -6.29 -11.63
N PRO A 190 27.33 -5.57 -10.59
CA PRO A 190 28.19 -5.13 -9.49
C PRO A 190 28.62 -6.33 -8.64
N SER A 191 29.83 -6.29 -8.08
CA SER A 191 30.28 -7.34 -7.16
C SER A 191 29.60 -7.21 -5.79
N ILE A 192 29.62 -8.28 -5.00
CA ILE A 192 29.08 -8.28 -3.62
C ILE A 192 29.80 -7.22 -2.77
N GLU A 193 31.11 -7.05 -2.94
CA GLU A 193 31.89 -6.04 -2.22
C GLU A 193 31.51 -4.61 -2.63
N GLU A 194 31.23 -4.37 -3.92
CA GLU A 194 30.79 -3.07 -4.43
C GLU A 194 29.39 -2.72 -3.89
N LEU A 195 28.47 -3.69 -3.88
CA LEU A 195 27.13 -3.54 -3.30
C LEU A 195 27.18 -3.30 -1.79
N ALA A 196 28.00 -4.06 -1.07
CA ALA A 196 28.18 -3.93 0.38
C ALA A 196 28.71 -2.54 0.75
N LYS A 197 29.69 -2.04 -0.02
CA LYS A 197 30.24 -0.70 0.17
C LYS A 197 29.23 0.40 -0.07
N GLU A 198 28.42 0.30 -1.13
CA GLU A 198 27.38 1.28 -1.48
C GLU A 198 26.21 1.27 -0.49
N LEU A 199 25.86 0.08 0.03
CA LEU A 199 24.78 -0.09 1.00
C LEU A 199 25.20 0.15 2.45
N GLU A 200 26.49 0.41 2.71
CA GLU A 200 27.09 0.50 4.04
C GLU A 200 26.81 -0.73 4.92
N MET A 201 26.93 -1.92 4.31
CA MET A 201 26.64 -3.22 4.94
C MET A 201 27.86 -4.14 4.84
N GLU A 202 27.95 -5.11 5.75
CA GLU A 202 28.98 -6.15 5.67
C GLU A 202 28.74 -7.07 4.45
N PRO A 203 29.79 -7.49 3.70
CA PRO A 203 29.64 -8.35 2.52
C PRO A 203 28.92 -9.67 2.83
N GLU A 204 29.19 -10.25 4.00
CA GLU A 204 28.54 -11.48 4.46
C GLU A 204 27.02 -11.29 4.61
N LYS A 205 26.58 -10.11 5.04
CA LYS A 205 25.15 -9.80 5.18
C LYS A 205 24.46 -9.66 3.82
N VAL A 206 25.17 -9.18 2.80
CA VAL A 206 24.66 -9.09 1.42
C VAL A 206 24.51 -10.48 0.79
N GLU A 207 25.39 -11.42 1.14
CA GLU A 207 25.35 -12.80 0.64
C GLU A 207 24.18 -13.63 1.24
N HIS A 208 23.77 -13.33 2.47
CA HIS A 208 22.70 -14.04 3.18
C HIS A 208 21.28 -13.54 2.86
N VAL A 209 21.15 -12.42 2.15
CA VAL A 209 19.88 -11.74 1.83
C VAL A 209 19.32 -12.24 0.50
#